data_AF-A0A7S0KJW8-F1
#
_entry.id   AF-A0A7S0KJW8-F1
#
_cell.length_a   1.000
_cell.length_b   1.000
_cell.length_c   1.000
_cell.angle_alpha   90.00
_cell.angle_beta   90.00
_cell.angle_gamma   90.00
#
_symmetry.space_group_name_H-M   'P 1'
#
loop_
_entity.id
_entity.type
_entity.pdbx_description
1 polymer ?
#
loop_
_entity_poly.entity_id
_entity_poly.type
_entity_poly.pdbx_seq_one_letter_code
_entity_poly.pdbx_strand_id
1 'polypeptide(L)'
;DDYHVPLPRWVTDAVARDPDGLLFADRAGTKSDEYLSLWADEAPMMIMDGTAEAARMEHAPPRTPLECYRDFMVSFKESFADILGSVVTEVLVGCGPCGELRYPAYAASRGWEFPGVGE
;
A
#
# COMPACT_ATOMS: atom_id res chain seq x y z
N ASP A 1 12.39 -1.53 -13.13
CA ASP A 1 13.20 -0.92 -12.07
C ASP A 1 14.41 -1.78 -11.74
N ASP A 2 15.56 -1.15 -11.57
CA ASP A 2 16.81 -1.81 -11.16
C ASP A 2 16.79 -2.27 -9.69
N TYR A 3 15.80 -1.79 -8.93
CA TYR A 3 15.56 -2.12 -7.53
C TYR A 3 14.10 -2.51 -7.31
N HIS A 4 13.88 -3.49 -6.44
CA HIS A 4 12.54 -3.97 -6.09
C HIS A 4 12.29 -3.76 -4.59
N VAL A 5 11.39 -2.83 -4.27
CA VAL A 5 10.93 -2.55 -2.90
C VAL A 5 9.42 -2.82 -2.85
N PRO A 6 8.99 -4.01 -2.40
CA PRO A 6 7.57 -4.37 -2.37
C PRO A 6 6.83 -3.69 -1.21
N LEU A 7 5.50 -3.84 -1.20
CA LEU A 7 4.67 -3.49 -0.04
C LEU A 7 5.16 -4.24 1.22
N PRO A 8 4.96 -3.66 2.42
CA PRO A 8 5.37 -4.31 3.66
C PRO A 8 4.84 -5.74 3.81
N ARG A 9 5.63 -6.63 4.41
CA ARG A 9 5.28 -8.06 4.55
C ARG A 9 3.93 -8.32 5.22
N TRP A 10 3.54 -7.49 6.18
CA TRP A 10 2.23 -7.62 6.82
C TRP A 10 1.06 -7.36 5.85
N VAL A 11 1.27 -6.57 4.79
CA VAL A 11 0.29 -6.38 3.70
C VAL A 11 0.18 -7.64 2.87
N THR A 12 1.31 -8.22 2.47
CA THR A 12 1.30 -9.48 1.71
C THR A 12 0.65 -10.62 2.50
N ASP A 13 0.85 -10.66 3.82
CA ASP A 13 0.21 -11.63 4.70
C ASP A 13 -1.31 -11.38 4.82
N ALA A 14 -1.76 -10.12 4.81
CA ALA A 14 -3.18 -9.77 4.79
C ALA A 14 -3.84 -10.18 3.46
N VAL A 15 -3.19 -9.90 2.33
CA VAL A 15 -3.63 -10.34 1.00
C VAL A 15 -3.71 -11.87 0.91
N ALA A 16 -2.78 -12.60 1.51
CA ALA A 16 -2.85 -14.07 1.53
C ALA A 16 -4.07 -14.61 2.29
N ARG A 17 -4.61 -13.85 3.25
CA ARG A 17 -5.81 -14.21 4.03
C ARG A 17 -7.11 -13.76 3.37
N ASP A 18 -7.08 -12.63 2.67
CA ASP A 18 -8.18 -12.11 1.86
C ASP A 18 -7.68 -11.83 0.43
N PRO A 19 -7.58 -12.87 -0.41
CA PRO A 19 -6.97 -12.73 -1.73
C PRO A 19 -7.81 -11.85 -2.66
N ASP A 20 -9.12 -11.73 -2.45
CA ASP A 20 -10.03 -11.09 -3.41
C ASP A 20 -10.42 -9.65 -3.02
N GLY A 21 -10.23 -9.25 -1.77
CA GLY A 21 -10.67 -7.93 -1.28
C GLY A 21 -9.65 -6.80 -1.38
N LEU A 22 -8.35 -7.08 -1.40
CA LEU A 22 -7.33 -6.07 -1.08
C LEU A 22 -6.57 -5.48 -2.27
N LEU A 23 -6.51 -6.16 -3.41
CA LEU A 23 -5.72 -5.75 -4.57
C LEU A 23 -6.59 -5.33 -5.74
N PHE A 24 -6.06 -4.45 -6.60
CA PHE A 24 -6.68 -4.22 -7.90
C PHE A 24 -6.64 -5.49 -8.73
N ALA A 25 -7.74 -5.79 -9.43
CA ALA A 25 -7.84 -6.91 -10.35
C ALA A 25 -8.44 -6.45 -11.69
N ASP A 26 -7.90 -6.96 -12.79
CA ASP A 26 -8.50 -6.80 -14.12
C ASP A 26 -9.73 -7.72 -14.30
N ARG A 27 -10.37 -7.68 -15.47
CA ARG A 27 -11.54 -8.53 -15.74
C ARG A 27 -11.19 -10.02 -15.77
N ALA A 28 -9.96 -10.38 -16.12
CA ALA A 28 -9.48 -11.76 -16.13
C ALA A 28 -9.12 -12.27 -14.72
N GLY A 29 -9.14 -11.39 -13.71
CA GLY A 29 -8.76 -11.70 -12.33
C GLY A 29 -7.26 -11.55 -12.05
N THR A 30 -6.48 -10.98 -12.97
CA THR A 30 -5.05 -10.70 -12.75
C THR A 30 -4.90 -9.60 -11.72
N LYS A 31 -4.24 -9.91 -10.61
CA LYS A 31 -4.06 -8.97 -9.49
C LYS A 31 -2.80 -8.11 -9.66
N SER A 32 -2.86 -6.88 -9.18
CA SER A 32 -1.72 -5.97 -9.06
C SER A 32 -1.23 -5.96 -7.62
N ASP A 33 0.04 -6.24 -7.36
CA ASP A 33 0.65 -6.22 -6.03
C ASP A 33 1.43 -4.92 -5.73
N GLU A 34 1.46 -3.98 -6.67
CA GLU A 34 2.14 -2.68 -6.52
C GLU A 34 1.47 -1.73 -5.51
N TYR A 35 0.16 -1.83 -5.31
CA TYR A 35 -0.62 -0.94 -4.45
C TYR A 35 -1.92 -1.60 -3.99
N LEU A 36 -2.43 -1.23 -2.81
CA LEU A 36 -3.72 -1.71 -2.30
C LEU A 36 -4.88 -1.09 -3.11
N SER A 37 -5.92 -1.86 -3.37
CA SER A 37 -7.12 -1.34 -4.04
C SER A 37 -7.74 -0.20 -3.25
N LEU A 38 -8.18 0.87 -3.91
CA LEU A 38 -8.97 1.94 -3.27
C LEU A 38 -10.27 1.40 -2.66
N TRP A 39 -10.79 0.27 -3.15
CA TRP A 39 -11.96 -0.37 -2.56
C TRP A 39 -11.68 -0.97 -1.18
N ALA A 40 -10.41 -1.20 -0.86
CA ALA A 40 -9.98 -1.72 0.42
C ALA A 40 -9.73 -0.61 1.45
N ASP A 41 -9.85 0.68 1.09
CA ASP A 41 -9.48 1.82 1.94
C ASP A 41 -10.07 1.78 3.37
N GLU A 42 -11.30 1.30 3.49
CA GLU A 42 -12.00 1.11 4.78
C GLU A 42 -12.12 -0.37 5.20
N ALA A 43 -11.56 -1.30 4.42
CA ALA A 43 -11.61 -2.71 4.73
C ALA A 43 -10.71 -3.03 5.94
N PRO A 44 -11.24 -3.65 7.01
CA PRO A 44 -10.44 -4.01 8.16
C PRO A 44 -9.45 -5.12 7.80
N MET A 45 -8.15 -4.84 7.93
CA MET A 45 -7.08 -5.81 7.71
C MET A 45 -6.55 -6.33 9.05
N MET A 46 -6.44 -7.66 9.15
CA MET A 46 -5.71 -8.31 10.26
C MET A 46 -4.21 -8.15 10.02
N ILE A 47 -3.63 -7.13 10.65
CA ILE A 47 -2.20 -6.83 10.58
C ILE A 47 -1.51 -7.59 11.72
N MET A 48 -0.58 -8.46 11.36
CA MET A 48 0.30 -9.13 12.30
C MET A 48 1.68 -8.52 12.11
N ASP A 49 2.20 -7.78 13.08
CA ASP A 49 3.61 -7.40 13.07
C ASP A 49 4.42 -8.65 13.44
N GLY A 50 5.17 -9.21 12.49
CA GLY A 50 5.89 -10.48 12.66
C GLY A 50 7.08 -10.44 13.62
N THR A 51 7.02 -9.64 14.70
CA THR A 51 8.07 -9.55 15.72
C THR A 51 7.72 -10.40 16.95
N ALA A 52 8.72 -10.88 17.68
CA ALA A 52 8.49 -11.61 18.94
C ALA A 52 7.85 -10.74 20.03
N GLU A 53 7.91 -9.41 19.90
CA GLU A 53 7.24 -8.44 20.78
C GLU A 53 5.74 -8.34 20.48
N ALA A 54 5.33 -8.54 19.22
CA ALA A 54 3.93 -8.59 18.78
C ALA A 54 3.12 -9.74 19.38
N ALA A 55 3.80 -10.85 19.74
CA ALA A 55 3.16 -11.95 20.46
C ALA A 55 2.62 -11.51 21.84
N ARG A 56 3.01 -10.33 22.33
CA ARG A 56 2.43 -9.70 23.53
C ARG A 56 1.27 -8.75 23.24
N MET A 57 1.07 -8.34 21.98
CA MET A 57 -0.11 -7.63 21.51
C MET A 57 -1.15 -8.64 21.00
N GLU A 58 -1.65 -9.49 21.90
CA GLU A 58 -2.66 -10.52 21.59
C GLU A 58 -4.02 -9.93 21.10
N HIS A 59 -4.17 -8.60 20.98
CA HIS A 59 -5.45 -7.92 20.77
C HIS A 59 -5.38 -6.62 19.95
N ALA A 60 -4.36 -6.40 19.11
CA ALA A 60 -4.39 -5.22 18.24
C ALA A 60 -5.63 -5.30 17.31
N PRO A 61 -6.53 -4.31 17.33
CA PRO A 61 -7.72 -4.34 16.49
C PRO A 61 -7.31 -4.31 15.01
N PRO A 62 -8.13 -4.90 14.11
CA PRO A 62 -7.91 -4.74 12.68
C PRO A 62 -7.78 -3.26 12.33
N ARG A 63 -6.86 -2.92 11.43
CA ARG A 63 -6.71 -1.55 10.92
C ARG A 63 -7.07 -1.50 9.45
N THR A 64 -7.57 -0.37 9.00
CA THR A 64 -7.81 -0.14 7.56
C THR A 64 -6.56 0.41 6.85
N PRO A 65 -6.45 0.30 5.52
CA PRO A 65 -5.39 0.96 4.76
C PRO A 65 -5.32 2.46 5.04
N LEU A 66 -6.45 3.17 5.08
CA LEU A 66 -6.48 4.60 5.38
C LEU A 66 -5.91 4.92 6.76
N GLU A 67 -6.23 4.10 7.77
CA GLU A 67 -5.63 4.25 9.09
C GLU A 67 -4.11 4.03 9.05
N CYS A 68 -3.64 3.03 8.30
CA CYS A 68 -2.21 2.78 8.14
C CYS A 68 -1.49 3.96 7.44
N TYR A 69 -2.09 4.53 6.39
CA TYR A 69 -1.54 5.70 5.69
C TYR A 69 -1.48 6.92 6.61
N ARG A 70 -2.56 7.19 7.35
CA ARG A 70 -2.62 8.27 8.35
C ARG A 70 -1.55 8.10 9.41
N ASP A 71 -1.47 6.92 10.03
CA ASP A 71 -0.54 6.65 11.12
C ASP A 71 0.92 6.77 10.63
N PHE A 72 1.21 6.33 9.40
CA PHE A 72 2.52 6.52 8.77
C PHE A 72 2.85 8.01 8.58
N MET A 73 1.92 8.81 8.05
CA MET A 73 2.11 10.25 7.87
C MET A 73 2.26 10.99 9.22
N VAL A 74 1.52 10.59 10.26
CA VAL A 74 1.67 11.13 11.61
C VAL A 74 3.06 10.81 12.16
N SER A 75 3.51 9.55 12.05
CA SER A 75 4.84 9.14 12.50
C SER A 75 5.96 9.87 11.75
N PHE A 76 5.83 10.06 10.43
CA PHE A 76 6.74 10.88 9.65
C PHE A 76 6.78 12.32 10.17
N LYS A 77 5.62 12.94 10.37
CA LYS A 77 5.51 14.31 10.88
C LYS A 77 6.20 14.48 12.24
N GLU A 78 6.00 13.54 13.16
CA GLU A 78 6.60 13.56 14.50
C GLU A 78 8.12 13.33 14.46
N SER A 79 8.58 12.37 13.64
CA SER A 79 9.99 12.01 13.54
C SER A 79 10.85 13.11 12.92
N PHE A 80 10.29 13.91 12.02
CA PHE A 80 10.98 14.97 11.29
C PHE A 80 10.49 16.38 11.66
N ALA A 81 9.83 16.52 12.81
CA ALA A 81 9.17 17.77 13.23
C ALA A 81 10.10 18.98 13.27
N ASP A 82 11.38 18.77 13.57
CA ASP A 82 12.41 19.81 13.66
C ASP A 82 12.86 20.36 12.29
N ILE A 83 12.71 19.56 11.22
CA ILE A 83 13.12 19.93 9.86
C ILE A 83 11.96 20.18 8.90
N LEU A 84 10.72 19.89 9.31
CA LEU A 84 9.51 20.22 8.56
C LEU A 84 9.37 21.74 8.37
N GLY A 85 9.07 22.16 7.14
CA GLY A 85 8.94 23.58 6.78
C GLY A 85 10.27 24.29 6.53
N SER A 86 11.41 23.61 6.70
CA SER A 86 12.74 24.13 6.36
C SER A 86 13.44 23.24 5.34
N VAL A 87 13.93 22.06 5.74
CA VAL A 87 14.55 21.09 4.84
C VAL A 87 13.49 20.33 4.05
N VAL A 88 12.45 19.85 4.74
CA VAL A 88 11.30 19.20 4.11
C VAL A 88 10.24 20.27 3.85
N THR A 89 10.18 20.76 2.61
CA THR A 89 9.28 21.84 2.19
C THR A 89 8.02 21.36 1.49
N GLU A 90 7.99 20.11 1.05
CA GLU A 90 6.89 19.53 0.28
C GLU A 90 6.69 18.07 0.68
N VAL A 91 5.43 17.61 0.64
CA VAL A 91 5.04 16.23 0.85
C VAL A 91 4.15 15.80 -0.30
N LEU A 92 4.60 14.81 -1.06
CA LEU A 92 3.83 14.17 -2.11
C LEU A 92 3.22 12.89 -1.54
N VAL A 93 1.89 12.85 -1.45
CA VAL A 93 1.16 11.67 -0.96
C VAL A 93 0.90 10.76 -2.14
N GLY A 94 1.49 9.57 -2.12
CA GLY A 94 1.24 8.55 -3.12
C GLY A 94 -0.18 8.01 -3.00
N CYS A 95 -0.94 8.00 -4.11
CA CYS A 95 -2.35 7.59 -4.13
C CYS A 95 -2.63 6.39 -5.04
N GLY A 96 -1.60 5.63 -5.40
CA GLY A 96 -1.73 4.53 -6.35
C GLY A 96 -0.38 4.01 -6.86
N PRO A 97 -0.39 3.22 -7.94
CA PRO A 97 0.80 2.67 -8.57
C PRO A 97 1.77 3.78 -8.98
N CYS A 98 3.07 3.57 -8.77
CA CYS A 98 4.11 4.58 -8.94
C CYS A 98 3.90 5.87 -8.09
N GLY A 99 3.03 5.84 -7.08
CA GLY A 99 2.66 7.02 -6.29
C GLY A 99 1.65 7.95 -6.98
N GLU A 100 1.10 7.59 -8.13
CA GLU A 100 0.19 8.43 -8.91
C GLU A 100 -1.27 8.13 -8.58
N LEU A 101 -2.13 9.15 -8.64
CA LEU A 101 -3.58 8.98 -8.47
C LEU A 101 -4.19 8.37 -9.75
N ARG A 102 -4.11 7.05 -9.88
CA ARG A 102 -4.63 6.30 -11.04
C ARG A 102 -4.83 4.82 -10.73
N TYR A 103 -5.51 4.14 -11.64
CA TYR A 103 -5.53 2.68 -11.69
C TYR A 103 -4.22 2.12 -12.30
N PRO A 104 -3.83 0.87 -11.99
CA PRO A 104 -2.68 0.20 -12.59
C PRO A 104 -2.95 -0.27 -14.04
N ALA A 105 -3.47 0.59 -14.91
CA ALA A 105 -4.09 0.15 -16.17
C ALA A 105 -3.12 -0.26 -17.30
N TYR A 106 -1.81 0.02 -17.15
CA TYR A 106 -0.81 -0.14 -18.20
C TYR A 106 0.50 -0.74 -17.68
N ALA A 107 0.38 -1.85 -16.95
CA ALA A 107 1.53 -2.51 -16.35
C ALA A 107 2.28 -3.39 -17.37
N ALA A 108 3.52 -2.99 -17.73
CA ALA A 108 4.38 -3.78 -18.61
C ALA A 108 4.69 -5.18 -18.05
N SER A 109 4.75 -5.31 -16.72
CA SER A 109 4.88 -6.59 -16.01
C SER A 109 3.73 -7.57 -16.27
N ARG A 110 2.59 -7.08 -16.75
CA ARG A 110 1.38 -7.86 -17.07
C ARG A 110 1.09 -7.91 -18.57
N GLY A 111 2.11 -7.68 -19.40
CA GLY A 111 2.02 -7.85 -20.86
C GLY A 111 1.39 -6.67 -21.60
N TRP A 112 1.19 -5.52 -20.93
CA TRP A 112 0.84 -4.28 -21.64
C TRP A 112 2.06 -3.73 -22.38
N GLU A 113 1.86 -3.25 -23.60
CA GLU A 113 2.88 -2.58 -24.41
C GLU A 113 2.33 -1.27 -24.98
N PHE A 114 3.15 -0.22 -25.04
CA PHE A 114 2.76 1.05 -25.64
C PHE A 114 2.54 0.89 -27.16
N PRO A 115 1.50 1.50 -27.77
CA PRO A 115 0.50 2.42 -27.20
C PRO A 115 -0.84 1.75 -26.88
N GLY A 116 -0.83 0.55 -26.27
CA GLY A 116 -2.04 -0.17 -25.91
C GLY A 116 -2.98 0.64 -25.02
N VAL A 117 -4.30 0.43 -25.17
CA VAL A 117 -5.34 1.22 -24.49
C VAL A 117 -5.36 1.04 -22.96
N GLY A 118 -4.79 -0.07 -22.46
CA GLY A 118 -4.82 -0.44 -21.05
C GLY A 118 -6.14 -1.11 -20.62
N GLU A 119 -6.13 -1.69 -19.43
CA GLU A 119 -7.29 -2.30 -18.75
C GLU A 119 -7.24 -2.04 -17.24
#